data_AF-A0A9P5GRL9-F1
#
_entry.id   AF-A0A9P5GRL9-F1
#
_cell.length_a   1.000
_cell.length_b   1.000
_cell.length_c   1.000
_cell.angle_alpha   90.00
_cell.angle_beta   90.00
_cell.angle_gamma   90.00
#
_symmetry.space_group_name_H-M   'P 1'
#
loop_
_entity.id
_entity.type
_entity.pdbx_description
1 polymer ?
#
loop_
_entity_poly.entity_id
_entity_poly.type
_entity_poly.pdbx_seq_one_letter_code
_entity_poly.pdbx_strand_id
1 'polypeptide(L)'
;MMKTQEALFESHKIVQNIERIEETAILSDFGTRIRKLDLNLVSLIGETDRHLLTTFDEEPEASVAQNMWMISRMFIHAARTRLHRFRAFMDIPLFLDKYCDLAAINSVDFPHQTSPPKWVTDCEISFPFTEQESSIICLKSSLVVTTIYRNLPYPNPLGSAPSRSTAYPKTIPYFACSGIQSCYALLMLLHRLRASIATDRLGDCYHLLNNPTPASEIADAERLREELRHGVEILGRSLKSDVIFEGVGGMGREIEGAYLAAFPNCSEI
;
A
#
# COMPACT_ATOMS: atom_id res chain seq x y z
N MET A 1 -10.66 7.09 -14.67
CA MET A 1 -10.44 5.64 -14.83
C MET A 1 -9.36 5.29 -15.87
N MET A 2 -9.50 5.58 -17.16
CA MET A 2 -8.48 5.15 -18.16
C MET A 2 -7.07 5.69 -17.86
N LYS A 3 -6.95 6.99 -17.57
CA LYS A 3 -5.67 7.62 -17.16
C LYS A 3 -5.07 6.99 -15.89
N THR A 4 -5.91 6.54 -14.95
CA THR A 4 -5.45 5.95 -13.68
C THR A 4 -5.00 4.51 -13.86
N GLN A 5 -5.62 3.76 -14.77
CA GLN A 5 -5.14 2.44 -15.19
C GLN A 5 -3.80 2.53 -15.92
N GLU A 6 -3.65 3.49 -16.83
CA GLU A 6 -2.38 3.75 -17.52
C GLU A 6 -1.26 4.09 -16.54
N ALA A 7 -1.53 4.97 -15.56
CA ALA A 7 -0.54 5.33 -14.54
C ALA A 7 -0.14 4.13 -13.66
N LEU A 8 -1.08 3.24 -13.32
CA LEU A 8 -0.80 1.99 -12.61
C LEU A 8 0.08 1.06 -13.42
N PHE A 9 -0.21 0.90 -14.71
CA PHE A 9 0.58 0.09 -15.63
C PHE A 9 2.01 0.62 -15.79
N GLU A 10 2.18 1.93 -15.95
CA GLU A 10 3.52 2.54 -16.03
C GLU A 10 4.30 2.41 -14.72
N SER A 11 3.65 2.48 -13.55
CA SER A 11 4.30 2.19 -12.26
C SER A 11 4.82 0.75 -12.20
N HIS A 12 4.02 -0.22 -12.67
CA HIS A 12 4.45 -1.62 -12.75
C HIS A 12 5.65 -1.82 -13.69
N LYS A 13 5.66 -1.17 -14.86
CA LYS A 13 6.81 -1.21 -15.77
C LYS A 13 8.07 -0.62 -15.15
N ILE A 14 7.96 0.49 -14.41
CA ILE A 14 9.11 1.07 -13.71
C ILE A 14 9.66 0.09 -12.68
N VAL A 15 8.78 -0.53 -11.87
CA VAL A 15 9.19 -1.51 -10.86
C VAL A 15 9.85 -2.74 -11.47
N GLN A 16 9.28 -3.32 -12.53
CA GLN A 16 9.91 -4.43 -13.22
C GLN A 16 11.29 -4.07 -13.78
N ASN A 17 11.49 -2.82 -14.22
CA ASN A 17 12.80 -2.36 -14.65
C ASN A 17 13.78 -2.27 -13.48
N ILE A 18 13.35 -1.97 -12.25
CA ILE A 18 14.19 -2.00 -11.03
C ILE A 18 14.63 -3.44 -10.73
N GLU A 19 13.69 -4.37 -10.76
CA GLU A 19 13.93 -5.79 -10.46
C GLU A 19 14.82 -6.46 -11.52
N ARG A 20 14.78 -5.97 -12.77
CA ARG A 20 15.52 -6.51 -13.94
C ARG A 20 16.76 -5.70 -14.33
N ILE A 21 17.30 -4.85 -13.45
CA ILE A 21 18.55 -4.13 -13.78
C ILE A 21 19.67 -5.16 -13.97
N GLU A 22 19.91 -5.54 -15.23
CA GLU A 22 21.11 -6.26 -15.66
C GLU A 22 22.33 -5.35 -15.45
N GLU A 23 23.47 -5.95 -15.12
CA GLU A 23 24.71 -5.27 -14.68
C GLU A 23 25.29 -4.21 -15.65
N THR A 24 24.72 -4.06 -16.84
CA THR A 24 25.20 -3.19 -17.93
C THR A 24 24.27 -2.04 -18.30
N ALA A 25 23.06 -1.94 -17.74
CA ALA A 25 22.08 -0.92 -18.14
C ALA A 25 22.29 0.40 -17.38
N ILE A 26 22.84 1.42 -18.06
CA ILE A 26 22.96 2.77 -17.51
C ILE A 26 21.56 3.33 -17.24
N LEU A 27 21.27 3.65 -15.98
CA LEU A 27 20.02 4.25 -15.49
C LEU A 27 19.79 5.71 -15.94
N SER A 28 20.43 6.16 -17.02
CA SER A 28 20.27 7.53 -17.51
C SER A 28 18.80 7.75 -17.88
N ASP A 29 18.13 8.64 -17.15
CA ASP A 29 16.69 8.98 -17.23
C ASP A 29 15.74 8.25 -16.24
N PHE A 30 16.21 7.32 -15.43
CA PHE A 30 15.35 6.59 -14.49
C PHE A 30 14.70 7.51 -13.43
N GLY A 31 15.50 8.36 -12.78
CA GLY A 31 14.98 9.33 -11.82
C GLY A 31 14.01 10.34 -12.43
N THR A 32 14.24 10.76 -13.69
CA THR A 32 13.31 11.64 -14.42
C THR A 32 11.97 10.96 -14.65
N ARG A 33 11.97 9.68 -15.07
CA ARG A 33 10.74 8.91 -15.31
C ARG A 33 9.93 8.72 -14.02
N ILE A 34 10.58 8.39 -12.90
CA ILE A 34 9.92 8.30 -11.60
C ILE A 34 9.28 9.65 -11.23
N ARG A 35 10.04 10.75 -11.32
CA ARG A 35 9.53 12.09 -10.98
C ARG A 35 8.36 12.50 -11.87
N LYS A 36 8.45 12.24 -13.18
CA LYS A 36 7.36 12.51 -14.14
C LYS A 36 6.11 11.70 -13.82
N LEU A 37 6.27 10.41 -13.51
CA LEU A 37 5.14 9.56 -13.14
C LEU A 37 4.52 10.01 -11.81
N ASP A 38 5.32 10.33 -10.80
CA ASP A 38 4.79 10.82 -9.52
C ASP A 38 4.03 12.13 -9.68
N LEU A 39 4.55 13.09 -10.47
CA LEU A 39 3.85 14.33 -10.79
C LEU A 39 2.50 14.09 -11.48
N ASN A 40 2.45 13.13 -12.41
CA ASN A 40 1.19 12.72 -13.04
C ASN A 40 0.22 12.13 -12.01
N LEU A 41 0.70 11.27 -11.10
CA LEU A 41 -0.11 10.71 -10.03
C LEU A 41 -0.64 11.80 -9.08
N VAL A 42 0.18 12.77 -8.66
CA VAL A 42 -0.26 13.92 -7.85
C VAL A 42 -1.35 14.71 -8.58
N SER A 43 -1.16 14.97 -9.88
CA SER A 43 -2.15 15.67 -10.69
C SER A 43 -3.48 14.92 -10.71
N LEU A 44 -3.45 13.61 -10.95
CA LEU A 44 -4.65 12.75 -10.95
C LEU A 44 -5.33 12.70 -9.57
N ILE A 45 -4.59 12.69 -8.46
CA ILE A 45 -5.17 12.82 -7.10
C ILE A 45 -5.98 14.11 -7.04
N GLY A 46 -5.37 15.24 -7.41
CA GLY A 46 -6.03 16.53 -7.41
C GLY A 46 -7.27 16.59 -8.31
N GLU A 47 -7.27 15.88 -9.44
CA GLU A 47 -8.48 15.73 -10.28
C GLU A 47 -9.57 14.92 -9.55
N THR A 48 -9.21 13.78 -8.95
CA THR A 48 -10.18 12.90 -8.27
C THR A 48 -10.75 13.47 -6.98
N ASP A 49 -9.98 14.26 -6.23
CA ASP A 49 -10.42 14.85 -4.96
C ASP A 49 -11.43 15.99 -5.19
N ARG A 50 -11.40 16.66 -6.35
CA ARG A 50 -12.46 17.62 -6.72
C ARG A 50 -13.84 16.97 -6.80
N HIS A 51 -13.91 15.69 -7.15
CA HIS A 51 -15.16 14.93 -7.20
C HIS A 51 -15.66 14.46 -5.82
N LEU A 52 -14.84 14.56 -4.76
CA LEU A 52 -15.29 14.32 -3.38
C LEU A 52 -16.29 15.40 -2.92
N LEU A 53 -16.16 16.62 -3.48
CA LEU A 53 -16.98 17.79 -3.12
C LEU A 53 -18.35 17.81 -3.82
N THR A 54 -18.53 17.01 -4.86
CA THR A 54 -19.82 16.78 -5.50
C THR A 54 -20.48 15.59 -4.81
N THR A 55 -21.47 15.84 -3.95
CA THR A 55 -22.32 14.78 -3.41
C THR A 55 -22.88 13.95 -4.55
N PHE A 56 -22.66 12.64 -4.50
CA PHE A 56 -23.36 11.70 -5.37
C PHE A 56 -24.80 11.62 -4.87
N ASP A 57 -25.77 12.04 -5.68
CA ASP A 57 -27.20 11.88 -5.37
C ASP A 57 -27.57 10.38 -5.21
N GLU A 58 -28.77 10.04 -4.75
CA GLU A 58 -29.17 8.62 -4.57
C GLU A 58 -29.54 7.91 -5.88
N GLU A 59 -29.31 8.53 -7.04
CA GLU A 59 -29.63 7.93 -8.34
C GLU A 59 -28.67 6.77 -8.70
N PRO A 60 -29.15 5.76 -9.46
CA PRO A 60 -28.32 4.62 -9.88
C PRO A 60 -26.99 5.04 -10.55
N GLU A 61 -27.04 6.09 -11.36
CA GLU A 61 -25.91 6.70 -12.05
C GLU A 61 -24.87 7.24 -11.07
N ALA A 62 -25.31 7.80 -9.95
CA ALA A 62 -24.45 8.33 -8.91
C ALA A 62 -23.73 7.23 -8.13
N SER A 63 -24.38 6.07 -7.90
CA SER A 63 -23.72 4.89 -7.35
C SER A 63 -22.63 4.33 -8.26
N VAL A 64 -22.90 4.28 -9.58
CA VAL A 64 -21.89 3.88 -10.57
C VAL A 64 -20.72 4.87 -10.58
N ALA A 65 -21.02 6.17 -10.59
CA ALA A 65 -20.00 7.22 -10.56
C ALA A 65 -19.13 7.16 -9.28
N GLN A 66 -19.75 6.91 -8.12
CA GLN A 66 -19.05 6.72 -6.85
C GLN A 66 -18.11 5.50 -6.90
N ASN A 67 -18.57 4.37 -7.45
CA ASN A 67 -17.74 3.18 -7.63
C ASN A 67 -16.56 3.47 -8.56
N MET A 68 -16.79 4.07 -9.73
CA MET A 68 -15.72 4.42 -10.67
C MET A 68 -14.70 5.39 -10.07
N TRP A 69 -15.16 6.31 -9.21
CA TRP A 69 -14.31 7.21 -8.45
C TRP A 69 -13.44 6.47 -7.42
N MET A 70 -14.03 5.59 -6.61
CA MET A 70 -13.27 4.76 -5.65
C MET A 70 -12.22 3.90 -6.35
N ILE A 71 -12.57 3.28 -7.48
CA ILE A 71 -11.66 2.48 -8.30
C ILE A 71 -10.51 3.33 -8.84
N SER A 72 -10.82 4.53 -9.35
CA SER A 72 -9.81 5.45 -9.87
C SER A 72 -8.83 5.87 -8.78
N ARG A 73 -9.32 6.22 -7.58
CA ARG A 73 -8.48 6.55 -6.41
C ARG A 73 -7.64 5.36 -5.94
N MET A 74 -8.23 4.17 -5.92
CA MET A 74 -7.52 2.93 -5.60
C MET A 74 -6.32 2.74 -6.52
N PHE A 75 -6.49 2.89 -7.84
CA PHE A 75 -5.40 2.72 -8.80
C PHE A 75 -4.29 3.75 -8.64
N ILE A 76 -4.65 5.01 -8.41
CA ILE A 76 -3.67 6.07 -8.18
C ILE A 76 -2.82 5.76 -6.94
N HIS A 77 -3.45 5.39 -5.82
CA HIS A 77 -2.72 5.11 -4.59
C HIS A 77 -1.96 3.78 -4.62
N ALA A 78 -2.48 2.75 -5.30
CA ALA A 78 -1.74 1.52 -5.55
C ALA A 78 -0.48 1.79 -6.40
N ALA A 79 -0.60 2.61 -7.45
CA ALA A 79 0.52 3.01 -8.28
C ALA A 79 1.58 3.78 -7.51
N ARG A 80 1.18 4.72 -6.63
CA ARG A 80 2.09 5.48 -5.76
C ARG A 80 2.78 4.60 -4.75
N THR A 81 2.06 3.72 -4.04
CA THR A 81 2.67 2.77 -3.09
C THR A 81 3.69 1.89 -3.79
N ARG A 82 3.35 1.33 -4.96
CA ARG A 82 4.26 0.51 -5.76
C ARG A 82 5.51 1.27 -6.22
N LEU A 83 5.37 2.53 -6.63
CA LEU A 83 6.48 3.35 -7.10
C LEU A 83 7.46 3.69 -5.96
N HIS A 84 6.94 3.98 -4.76
CA HIS A 84 7.74 4.47 -3.63
C HIS A 84 8.23 3.38 -2.67
N ARG A 85 7.63 2.17 -2.68
CA ARG A 85 7.98 1.11 -1.72
C ARG A 85 9.46 0.72 -1.73
N PHE A 86 10.09 0.72 -2.91
CA PHE A 86 11.50 0.34 -3.02
C PHE A 86 12.39 1.37 -2.32
N ARG A 87 12.15 2.66 -2.57
CA ARG A 87 12.89 3.72 -1.88
C ARG A 87 12.55 3.81 -0.40
N ALA A 88 11.32 3.49 -0.02
CA ALA A 88 10.88 3.53 1.38
C ALA A 88 11.41 2.35 2.19
N PHE A 89 11.41 1.12 1.64
CA PHE A 89 11.54 -0.12 2.43
C PHE A 89 12.55 -1.12 1.87
N MET A 90 13.21 -0.80 0.75
CA MET A 90 14.18 -1.68 0.06
C MET A 90 13.61 -3.05 -0.34
N ASP A 91 12.28 -3.18 -0.41
CA ASP A 91 11.56 -4.43 -0.67
C ASP A 91 12.00 -5.60 0.24
N ILE A 92 12.32 -5.31 1.51
CA ILE A 92 12.59 -6.34 2.52
C ILE A 92 11.38 -7.29 2.60
N PRO A 93 11.56 -8.61 2.49
CA PRO A 93 10.45 -9.55 2.46
C PRO A 93 9.80 -9.64 3.83
N LEU A 94 8.47 -9.74 3.80
CA LEU A 94 7.64 -9.84 5.00
C LEU A 94 6.66 -11.02 4.92
N PHE A 95 6.23 -11.39 3.72
CA PHE A 95 5.34 -12.53 3.48
C PHE A 95 6.13 -13.78 3.12
N LEU A 96 5.55 -14.94 3.41
CA LEU A 96 6.18 -16.23 3.15
C LEU A 96 6.20 -16.52 1.64
N ASP A 97 5.04 -16.38 1.01
CA ASP A 97 4.88 -16.62 -0.42
C ASP A 97 4.87 -15.33 -1.25
N LYS A 98 5.09 -15.48 -2.56
CA LYS A 98 5.17 -14.35 -3.49
C LYS A 98 3.79 -13.82 -3.86
N TYR A 99 3.51 -12.58 -3.45
CA TYR A 99 2.32 -11.85 -3.87
C TYR A 99 2.71 -10.49 -4.42
N CYS A 100 2.06 -10.07 -5.51
CA CYS A 100 2.08 -8.66 -5.92
C CYS A 100 3.45 -8.05 -6.18
N ASP A 101 4.36 -8.84 -6.74
CA ASP A 101 5.77 -8.48 -6.93
C ASP A 101 6.48 -8.05 -5.64
N LEU A 102 6.00 -8.45 -4.45
CA LEU A 102 6.75 -8.31 -3.21
C LEU A 102 7.79 -9.42 -3.12
N ALA A 103 8.96 -9.09 -2.59
CA ALA A 103 9.90 -10.10 -2.12
C ALA A 103 9.23 -11.03 -1.10
N ALA A 104 9.57 -12.31 -1.18
CA ALA A 104 9.01 -13.38 -0.36
C ALA A 104 10.13 -14.14 0.36
N ILE A 105 9.87 -14.55 1.60
CA ILE A 105 10.84 -15.25 2.45
C ILE A 105 11.20 -16.62 1.83
N ASN A 106 10.23 -17.33 1.25
CA ASN A 106 10.45 -18.63 0.63
C ASN A 106 11.03 -18.54 -0.79
N SER A 107 11.42 -17.35 -1.27
CA SER A 107 12.07 -17.21 -2.57
C SER A 107 13.45 -17.86 -2.56
N VAL A 108 13.74 -18.66 -3.60
CA VAL A 108 15.00 -19.40 -3.78
C VAL A 108 16.24 -18.48 -3.73
N ASP A 109 16.06 -17.21 -4.06
CA ASP A 109 17.13 -16.21 -4.15
C ASP A 109 17.45 -15.49 -2.82
N PHE A 110 16.61 -15.63 -1.78
CA PHE A 110 16.72 -14.81 -0.55
C PHE A 110 17.78 -15.30 0.47
N PRO A 111 18.01 -16.61 0.69
CA PRO A 111 19.02 -17.02 1.67
C PRO A 111 20.48 -16.92 1.18
N HIS A 112 20.74 -16.48 -0.07
CA HIS A 112 22.08 -16.50 -0.67
C HIS A 112 22.67 -15.14 -1.08
N GLN A 113 21.98 -14.02 -0.84
CA GLN A 113 22.53 -12.69 -1.15
C GLN A 113 23.34 -12.14 0.03
N THR A 114 24.65 -12.38 0.02
CA THR A 114 25.62 -11.82 0.99
C THR A 114 25.97 -10.35 0.74
N SER A 115 25.46 -9.76 -0.34
CA SER A 115 25.71 -8.37 -0.73
C SER A 115 24.39 -7.70 -1.08
N PRO A 116 24.15 -6.42 -0.70
CA PRO A 116 22.99 -5.70 -1.19
C PRO A 116 23.00 -5.71 -2.73
N PRO A 117 21.85 -5.97 -3.38
CA PRO A 117 21.76 -5.95 -4.83
C PRO A 117 22.34 -4.65 -5.39
N LYS A 118 23.05 -4.67 -6.53
CA LYS A 118 23.60 -3.43 -7.14
C LYS A 118 22.55 -2.34 -7.36
N TRP A 119 21.30 -2.73 -7.63
CA TRP A 119 20.19 -1.79 -7.74
C TRP A 119 19.92 -1.00 -6.46
N VAL A 120 20.24 -1.54 -5.27
CA VAL A 120 20.14 -0.80 -3.99
C VAL A 120 21.07 0.39 -3.99
N THR A 121 22.34 0.20 -4.36
CA THR A 121 23.35 1.27 -4.42
C THR A 121 23.07 2.26 -5.56
N ASP A 122 22.62 1.79 -6.73
CA ASP A 122 22.29 2.66 -7.86
C ASP A 122 20.97 3.44 -7.63
N CYS A 123 19.99 2.83 -6.93
CA CYS A 123 18.74 3.47 -6.55
C CYS A 123 18.95 4.55 -5.49
N GLU A 124 19.88 4.36 -4.54
CA GLU A 124 20.25 5.42 -3.58
C GLU A 124 20.75 6.70 -4.26
N ILE A 125 21.47 6.57 -5.38
CA ILE A 125 22.04 7.70 -6.13
C ILE A 125 21.06 8.27 -7.16
N SER A 126 20.19 7.43 -7.75
CA SER A 126 19.33 7.80 -8.88
C SER A 126 17.86 8.10 -8.52
N PHE A 127 17.36 7.65 -7.36
CA PHE A 127 15.96 7.85 -7.00
C PHE A 127 15.69 9.33 -6.66
N PRO A 128 14.66 9.96 -7.25
CA PRO A 128 14.45 11.40 -7.16
C PRO A 128 13.81 11.87 -5.84
N PHE A 129 13.59 10.94 -4.90
CA PHE A 129 12.99 11.16 -3.59
C PHE A 129 13.86 10.50 -2.52
N THR A 130 13.84 11.09 -1.33
CA THR A 130 14.43 10.51 -0.12
C THR A 130 13.63 9.31 0.37
N GLU A 131 14.26 8.51 1.23
CA GLU A 131 13.58 7.43 1.96
C GLU A 131 12.41 7.97 2.80
N GLN A 132 12.61 9.12 3.47
CA GLN A 132 11.61 9.76 4.31
C GLN A 132 10.39 10.24 3.50
N GLU A 133 10.62 10.92 2.37
CA GLU A 133 9.54 11.34 1.47
C GLU A 133 8.74 10.14 0.94
N SER A 134 9.45 9.08 0.52
CA SER A 134 8.80 7.87 0.01
C SER A 134 8.01 7.14 1.09
N SER A 135 8.51 7.11 2.33
CA SER A 135 7.84 6.52 3.49
C SER A 135 6.54 7.27 3.82
N ILE A 136 6.55 8.61 3.79
CA ILE A 136 5.34 9.44 3.95
C ILE A 136 4.33 9.16 2.83
N ILE A 137 4.79 9.05 1.59
CA ILE A 137 3.92 8.79 0.44
C ILE A 137 3.27 7.42 0.54
N CYS A 138 4.03 6.39 0.94
CA CYS A 138 3.52 5.04 1.17
C CYS A 138 2.52 5.00 2.34
N LEU A 139 2.79 5.70 3.45
CA LEU A 139 1.88 5.82 4.59
C LEU A 139 0.53 6.40 4.14
N LYS A 140 0.55 7.61 3.55
CA LYS A 140 -0.65 8.32 3.11
C LYS A 140 -1.45 7.51 2.10
N SER A 141 -0.78 6.93 1.11
CA SER A 141 -1.45 6.13 0.08
C SER A 141 -2.09 4.88 0.65
N SER A 142 -1.43 4.19 1.58
CA SER A 142 -1.96 2.97 2.21
C SER A 142 -3.15 3.24 3.13
N LEU A 143 -3.17 4.39 3.82
CA LEU A 143 -4.32 4.82 4.61
C LEU A 143 -5.52 5.19 3.72
N VAL A 144 -5.29 5.78 2.55
CA VAL A 144 -6.37 6.01 1.58
C VAL A 144 -6.92 4.69 1.04
N VAL A 145 -6.05 3.74 0.67
CA VAL A 145 -6.46 2.38 0.25
C VAL A 145 -7.29 1.71 1.34
N THR A 146 -6.82 1.73 2.59
CA THR A 146 -7.57 1.25 3.76
C THR A 146 -8.95 1.87 3.86
N THR A 147 -9.05 3.19 3.68
CA THR A 147 -10.31 3.93 3.72
C THR A 147 -11.25 3.48 2.59
N ILE A 148 -10.73 3.23 1.39
CA ILE A 148 -11.54 2.71 0.28
C ILE A 148 -12.07 1.31 0.63
N TYR A 149 -11.21 0.40 1.09
CA TYR A 149 -11.60 -0.96 1.51
C TYR A 149 -12.70 -0.98 2.57
N ARG A 150 -12.60 -0.09 3.56
CA ARG A 150 -13.63 0.07 4.61
C ARG A 150 -14.98 0.47 4.03
N ASN A 151 -14.98 1.29 2.98
CA ASN A 151 -16.16 1.92 2.41
C ASN A 151 -16.65 1.25 1.11
N LEU A 152 -16.08 0.10 0.72
CA LEU A 152 -16.55 -0.64 -0.45
C LEU A 152 -18.02 -1.06 -0.25
N PRO A 153 -18.88 -0.80 -1.26
CA PRO A 153 -20.28 -1.20 -1.19
C PRO A 153 -20.42 -2.73 -1.25
N TYR A 154 -21.49 -3.25 -0.66
CA TYR A 154 -21.84 -4.66 -0.82
C TYR A 154 -22.44 -4.91 -2.21
N PRO A 155 -22.10 -6.01 -2.89
CA PRO A 155 -22.78 -6.41 -4.11
C PRO A 155 -24.28 -6.65 -3.82
N ASN A 156 -25.17 -5.90 -4.48
CA ASN A 156 -26.61 -6.13 -4.41
C ASN A 156 -27.17 -6.48 -5.81
N PRO A 157 -27.02 -7.74 -6.25
CA PRO A 157 -27.41 -8.15 -7.60
C PRO A 157 -28.93 -8.16 -7.85
N LEU A 158 -29.77 -8.05 -6.80
CA LEU A 158 -31.22 -8.25 -6.90
C LEU A 158 -32.06 -7.01 -6.52
N GLY A 159 -31.44 -5.89 -6.16
CA GLY A 159 -32.14 -4.63 -5.81
C GLY A 159 -33.03 -4.71 -4.56
N SER A 160 -33.14 -5.88 -3.92
CA SER A 160 -33.80 -6.05 -2.63
C SER A 160 -32.99 -5.36 -1.52
N ALA A 161 -33.67 -4.90 -0.46
CA ALA A 161 -33.11 -4.21 0.71
C ALA A 161 -31.70 -4.69 1.12
N PRO A 162 -30.83 -3.81 1.65
CA PRO A 162 -29.42 -4.11 1.93
C PRO A 162 -29.28 -5.31 2.87
N SER A 163 -29.22 -6.50 2.28
CA SER A 163 -28.88 -7.70 2.99
C SER A 163 -27.39 -7.60 3.27
N ARG A 164 -27.01 -7.53 4.56
CA ARG A 164 -25.62 -7.66 5.02
C ARG A 164 -25.15 -9.11 4.83
N SER A 165 -25.47 -9.70 3.68
CA SER A 165 -25.10 -11.06 3.33
C SER A 165 -23.58 -11.08 3.16
N THR A 166 -22.93 -11.74 4.11
CA THR A 166 -21.52 -12.12 4.06
C THR A 166 -21.22 -13.11 2.94
N ALA A 167 -22.23 -13.53 2.16
CA ALA A 167 -22.08 -14.49 1.07
C ALA A 167 -21.38 -13.91 -0.17
N TYR A 168 -21.31 -12.58 -0.32
CA TYR A 168 -20.70 -11.95 -1.49
C TYR A 168 -19.50 -11.07 -1.11
N PRO A 169 -18.33 -11.29 -1.74
CA PRO A 169 -17.12 -10.52 -1.48
C PRO A 169 -17.33 -9.04 -1.83
N LYS A 170 -16.86 -8.14 -0.97
CA LYS A 170 -16.88 -6.69 -1.27
C LYS A 170 -15.83 -6.29 -2.28
N THR A 171 -14.74 -7.05 -2.33
CA THR A 171 -13.59 -6.75 -3.14
C THR A 171 -13.61 -7.59 -4.40
N ILE A 172 -13.40 -6.94 -5.54
CA ILE A 172 -13.08 -7.65 -6.79
C ILE A 172 -11.63 -8.11 -6.64
N PRO A 173 -11.25 -9.34 -7.07
CA PRO A 173 -9.87 -9.85 -7.00
C PRO A 173 -8.82 -8.88 -7.55
N TYR A 174 -9.22 -8.02 -8.49
CA TYR A 174 -8.39 -6.97 -9.05
C TYR A 174 -7.81 -5.99 -8.00
N PHE A 175 -8.49 -5.78 -6.87
CA PHE A 175 -8.00 -4.90 -5.79
C PHE A 175 -7.14 -5.63 -4.76
N ALA A 176 -7.18 -6.96 -4.69
CA ALA A 176 -6.51 -7.72 -3.64
C ALA A 176 -5.02 -7.37 -3.55
N CYS A 177 -4.42 -7.08 -4.70
CA CYS A 177 -3.03 -6.72 -4.79
C CYS A 177 -2.68 -5.36 -4.16
N SER A 178 -3.55 -4.35 -4.30
CA SER A 178 -3.34 -3.08 -3.61
C SER A 178 -3.53 -3.24 -2.10
N GLY A 179 -4.43 -4.14 -1.67
CA GLY A 179 -4.61 -4.49 -0.26
C GLY A 179 -3.33 -5.08 0.34
N ILE A 180 -2.76 -6.10 -0.29
CA ILE A 180 -1.48 -6.72 0.12
C ILE A 180 -0.34 -5.69 0.18
N GLN A 181 -0.20 -4.85 -0.84
CA GLN A 181 0.88 -3.86 -0.89
C GLN A 181 0.71 -2.76 0.16
N SER A 182 -0.52 -2.38 0.47
CA SER A 182 -0.80 -1.46 1.55
C SER A 182 -0.57 -2.09 2.92
N CYS A 183 -0.96 -3.34 3.14
CA CYS A 183 -0.61 -4.08 4.37
C CYS A 183 0.90 -4.14 4.57
N TYR A 184 1.64 -4.50 3.51
CA TYR A 184 3.09 -4.50 3.52
C TYR A 184 3.67 -3.16 3.97
N ALA A 185 3.26 -2.06 3.34
CA ALA A 185 3.74 -0.73 3.69
C ALA A 185 3.42 -0.35 5.15
N LEU A 186 2.20 -0.63 5.62
CA LEU A 186 1.79 -0.33 7.00
C LEU A 186 2.60 -1.14 8.02
N LEU A 187 2.85 -2.42 7.74
CA LEU A 187 3.66 -3.30 8.61
C LEU A 187 5.14 -2.89 8.60
N MET A 188 5.71 -2.54 7.45
CA MET A 188 7.09 -2.04 7.36
C MET A 188 7.28 -0.75 8.17
N LEU A 189 6.34 0.19 8.09
CA LEU A 189 6.34 1.41 8.90
C LEU A 189 6.20 1.11 10.39
N LEU A 190 5.36 0.14 10.76
CA LEU A 190 5.20 -0.32 12.14
C LEU A 190 6.51 -0.91 12.69
N HIS A 191 7.17 -1.77 11.92
CA HIS A 191 8.46 -2.35 12.30
C HIS A 191 9.51 -1.26 12.51
N ARG A 192 9.59 -0.28 11.61
CA ARG A 192 10.50 0.87 11.75
C ARG A 192 10.19 1.68 13.01
N LEU A 193 8.93 2.05 13.22
CA LEU A 193 8.51 2.82 14.39
C LEU A 193 8.87 2.10 15.70
N ARG A 194 8.62 0.80 15.77
CA ARG A 194 8.95 -0.02 16.95
C ARG A 194 10.45 -0.11 17.18
N ALA A 195 11.24 -0.30 16.11
CA ALA A 195 12.69 -0.31 16.21
C ALA A 195 13.19 1.04 16.76
N SER A 196 12.71 2.16 16.22
CA SER A 196 13.06 3.50 16.70
C SER A 196 12.70 3.74 18.16
N ILE A 197 11.53 3.28 18.62
CA ILE A 197 11.14 3.34 20.04
C ILE A 197 12.08 2.48 20.89
N ALA A 198 12.35 1.24 20.48
CA ALA A 198 13.19 0.32 21.24
C ALA A 198 14.66 0.77 21.35
N THR A 199 15.16 1.52 20.36
CA THR A 199 16.53 2.04 20.33
C THR A 199 16.66 3.48 20.83
N ASP A 200 15.58 4.09 21.33
CA ASP A 200 15.55 5.50 21.76
C ASP A 200 15.97 6.49 20.64
N ARG A 201 15.53 6.21 19.42
CA ARG A 201 15.81 7.00 18.20
C ARG A 201 14.53 7.43 17.50
N LEU A 202 13.54 7.90 18.27
CA LEU A 202 12.25 8.30 17.72
C LEU A 202 12.35 9.46 16.72
N GLY A 203 13.40 10.27 16.83
CA GLY A 203 13.73 11.33 15.86
C GLY A 203 13.79 10.84 14.40
N ASP A 204 14.21 9.59 14.18
CA ASP A 204 14.27 8.98 12.85
C ASP A 204 12.86 8.83 12.22
N CYS A 205 11.81 8.74 13.06
CA CYS A 205 10.41 8.61 12.65
C CYS A 205 9.62 9.92 12.69
N TYR A 206 10.21 11.07 13.06
CA TYR A 206 9.47 12.34 13.14
C TYR A 206 8.78 12.74 11.84
N HIS A 207 9.35 12.36 10.70
CA HIS A 207 8.77 12.59 9.38
C HIS A 207 7.42 11.88 9.15
N LEU A 208 7.12 10.83 9.93
CA LEU A 208 5.84 10.11 9.92
C LEU A 208 4.82 10.68 10.91
N LEU A 209 5.27 11.54 11.83
CA LEU A 209 4.46 12.12 12.89
C LEU A 209 3.97 13.53 12.50
N ASN A 210 2.84 13.94 13.05
CA ASN A 210 2.26 15.25 12.75
C ASN A 210 2.80 16.33 13.71
N ASN A 211 3.97 16.89 13.39
CA ASN A 211 4.65 17.93 14.17
C ASN A 211 4.89 17.52 15.64
N PRO A 212 5.68 16.47 15.88
CA PRO A 212 5.92 15.98 17.24
C PRO A 212 6.67 17.04 18.06
N THR A 213 6.26 17.19 19.32
CA THR A 213 6.99 17.97 20.33
C THR A 213 7.65 17.02 21.34
N PRO A 214 8.70 17.43 22.07
CA PRO A 214 9.30 16.57 23.10
C PRO A 214 8.30 16.10 24.18
N ALA A 215 7.19 16.84 24.37
CA ALA A 215 6.12 16.45 25.29
C ALA A 215 5.08 15.52 24.67
N SER A 216 4.99 15.44 23.34
CA SER A 216 3.96 14.69 22.62
C SER A 216 4.49 13.51 21.81
N GLU A 217 5.80 13.40 21.58
CA GLU A 217 6.39 12.45 20.64
C GLU A 217 5.97 10.99 20.89
N ILE A 218 5.89 10.58 22.15
CA ILE A 218 5.45 9.23 22.54
C ILE A 218 3.96 9.03 22.25
N ALA A 219 3.13 10.04 22.56
CA ALA A 219 1.70 9.99 22.29
C ALA A 219 1.42 9.98 20.78
N ASP A 220 2.18 10.76 19.99
CA ASP A 220 2.10 10.80 18.54
C ASP A 220 2.53 9.46 17.92
N ALA A 221 3.60 8.85 18.45
CA ALA A 221 4.05 7.52 18.05
C ALA A 221 3.02 6.44 18.37
N GLU A 222 2.42 6.47 19.56
CA GLU A 222 1.36 5.55 19.97
C GLU A 222 0.10 5.69 19.10
N ARG A 223 -0.27 6.93 18.76
CA ARG A 223 -1.35 7.20 17.80
C ARG A 223 -1.05 6.60 16.43
N LEU A 224 0.16 6.83 15.90
CA LEU A 224 0.55 6.27 14.61
C LEU A 224 0.54 4.73 14.66
N ARG A 225 1.05 4.12 15.73
CA ARG A 225 1.03 2.67 15.93
C ARG A 225 -0.38 2.10 15.84
N GLU A 226 -1.34 2.76 16.47
CA GLU A 226 -2.74 2.33 16.46
C GLU A 226 -3.41 2.53 15.09
N GLU A 227 -3.11 3.63 14.41
CA GLU A 227 -3.57 3.88 13.04
C GLU A 227 -3.06 2.81 12.06
N LEU A 228 -1.77 2.45 12.15
CA LEU A 228 -1.18 1.37 11.36
C LEU A 228 -1.84 0.02 11.67
N ARG A 229 -2.04 -0.31 12.94
CA ARG A 229 -2.69 -1.54 13.38
C ARG A 229 -4.09 -1.66 12.79
N HIS A 230 -4.91 -0.61 12.95
CA HIS A 230 -6.28 -0.61 12.46
C HIS A 230 -6.34 -0.71 10.93
N GLY A 231 -5.38 -0.10 10.22
CA GLY A 231 -5.29 -0.22 8.78
C GLY A 231 -5.04 -1.65 8.31
N VAL A 232 -4.07 -2.34 8.91
CA VAL A 232 -3.79 -3.76 8.61
C VAL A 232 -5.00 -4.63 8.93
N GLU A 233 -5.67 -4.37 10.04
CA GLU A 233 -6.84 -5.10 10.48
C GLU A 233 -8.02 -4.96 9.50
N ILE A 234 -8.30 -3.75 8.99
CA ILE A 234 -9.34 -3.52 7.97
C ILE A 234 -9.03 -4.32 6.70
N LEU A 235 -7.81 -4.19 6.18
CA LEU A 235 -7.40 -4.83 4.94
C LEU A 235 -7.39 -6.35 5.07
N GLY A 236 -6.89 -6.87 6.19
CA GLY A 236 -6.88 -8.30 6.51
C GLY A 236 -8.29 -8.89 6.53
N ARG A 237 -9.25 -8.25 7.22
CA ARG A 237 -10.65 -8.71 7.24
C ARG A 237 -11.25 -8.75 5.85
N SER A 238 -11.05 -7.70 5.06
CA SER A 238 -11.60 -7.62 3.72
C SER A 238 -11.08 -8.72 2.80
N LEU A 239 -9.77 -8.99 2.82
CA LEU A 239 -9.18 -10.03 1.97
C LEU A 239 -9.53 -11.44 2.47
N LYS A 240 -9.59 -11.64 3.78
CA LYS A 240 -10.03 -12.90 4.38
C LYS A 240 -11.51 -13.18 4.13
N SER A 241 -12.37 -12.17 4.02
CA SER A 241 -13.79 -12.37 3.69
C SER A 241 -14.02 -12.84 2.25
N ASP A 242 -13.02 -12.71 1.37
CA ASP A 242 -13.13 -13.05 -0.05
C ASP A 242 -12.62 -14.47 -0.37
N VAL A 243 -12.80 -15.42 0.56
CA VAL A 243 -12.34 -16.82 0.43
C VAL A 243 -12.84 -17.54 -0.83
N ILE A 244 -13.92 -17.06 -1.45
CA ILE A 244 -14.45 -17.61 -2.70
C ILE A 244 -13.42 -17.52 -3.83
N PHE A 245 -12.47 -16.58 -3.75
CA PHE A 245 -11.32 -16.50 -4.61
C PHE A 245 -10.12 -17.08 -3.86
N GLU A 246 -9.79 -18.35 -4.11
CA GLU A 246 -8.75 -19.08 -3.38
C GLU A 246 -7.42 -18.31 -3.25
N GLY A 247 -6.97 -17.66 -4.33
CA GLY A 247 -5.76 -16.84 -4.32
C GLY A 247 -5.84 -15.60 -3.41
N VAL A 248 -7.03 -14.98 -3.28
CA VAL A 248 -7.26 -13.86 -2.35
C VAL A 248 -7.34 -14.37 -0.91
N GLY A 249 -7.95 -15.54 -0.70
CA GLY A 249 -7.94 -16.22 0.60
C GLY A 249 -6.51 -16.53 1.10
N GLY A 250 -5.59 -16.90 0.19
CA GLY A 250 -4.16 -17.04 0.50
C GLY A 250 -3.52 -15.75 0.98
N MET A 251 -3.76 -14.63 0.27
CA MET A 251 -3.29 -13.30 0.66
C MET A 251 -3.82 -12.89 2.05
N GLY A 252 -5.09 -13.17 2.35
CA GLY A 252 -5.69 -12.89 3.65
C GLY A 252 -5.00 -13.63 4.81
N ARG A 253 -4.67 -14.92 4.62
CA ARG A 253 -3.95 -15.72 5.63
C ARG A 253 -2.53 -15.22 5.89
N GLU A 254 -1.84 -14.76 4.84
CA GLU A 254 -0.49 -14.18 4.97
C GLU A 254 -0.51 -12.88 5.78
N ILE A 255 -1.49 -12.01 5.52
CA ILE A 255 -1.68 -10.79 6.29
C ILE A 255 -1.99 -11.12 7.75
N GLU A 256 -2.85 -12.10 8.00
CA GLU A 256 -3.18 -12.54 9.35
C GLU A 256 -1.94 -13.08 10.10
N GLY A 257 -1.15 -13.94 9.46
CA GLY A 257 0.10 -14.44 10.03
C GLY A 257 1.06 -13.31 10.39
N ALA A 258 1.26 -12.36 9.47
CA ALA A 258 2.09 -11.19 9.72
C ALA A 258 1.52 -10.27 10.81
N TYR A 259 0.20 -10.10 10.87
CA TYR A 259 -0.46 -9.30 11.89
C TYR A 259 -0.30 -9.93 13.28
N LEU A 260 -0.52 -11.23 13.43
CA LEU A 260 -0.36 -11.91 14.72
C LEU A 260 1.10 -11.89 15.19
N ALA A 261 2.05 -12.03 14.26
CA ALA A 261 3.47 -11.87 14.56
C ALA A 261 3.79 -10.44 15.03
N ALA A 262 3.17 -9.43 14.41
CA ALA A 262 3.32 -8.05 14.82
C ALA A 262 2.53 -7.70 16.10
N PHE A 263 1.41 -8.35 16.39
CA PHE A 263 0.51 -8.01 17.50
C PHE A 263 0.10 -9.28 18.26
N PRO A 264 1.02 -9.90 19.02
CA PRO A 264 0.81 -11.23 19.62
C PRO A 264 -0.30 -11.27 20.69
N ASN A 265 -0.71 -10.11 21.22
CA ASN A 265 -1.78 -9.99 22.21
C ASN A 265 -3.17 -9.73 21.59
N CYS A 266 -3.27 -9.64 20.26
CA CYS A 266 -4.52 -9.43 19.56
C CYS A 266 -5.13 -10.77 19.10
N SER A 267 -6.45 -10.80 18.92
CA SER A 267 -7.14 -11.93 18.30
C SER A 267 -6.89 -11.97 16.79
N GLU A 268 -7.15 -13.14 16.20
CA GLU A 268 -7.29 -13.33 14.75
C GLU A 268 -8.20 -12.27 14.12
N ILE A 269 -7.88 -11.89 12.87
CA ILE A 269 -8.58 -10.83 12.12
C ILE A 269 -9.82 -11.41 11.44
#